data_AF-A0A3G6IV91-F1
#
_entry.id   AF-A0A3G6IV91-F1
#
_cell.length_a   1.000
_cell.length_b   1.000
_cell.length_c   1.000
_cell.angle_alpha   90.00
_cell.angle_beta   90.00
_cell.angle_gamma   90.00
#
_symmetry.space_group_name_H-M   'P 1'
#
loop_
_entity.id
_entity.type
_entity.pdbx_description
1 polymer ?
#
loop_
_entity_poly.entity_id
_entity_poly.type
_entity_poly.pdbx_seq_one_letter_code
_entity_poly.pdbx_strand_id
1 'polypeptide(L)'
;MNSKFTPLIASIALLALLLGTFVYALISKPSTSITLQWFPAIFYVAVLLIAALSIAAMRRHRQHSRPVAIIHTISMLSVILGVTSFYIFNAPTTINIFGFLTVAGGSIIACLSAIPLAVSPEPQ
;
A
#
# COMPACT_ATOMS: atom_id res chain seq x y z
N MET A 1 -1.90 -13.50 17.01
CA MET A 1 -2.54 -13.15 15.72
C MET A 1 -1.88 -14.00 14.64
N ASN A 2 -2.65 -14.76 13.86
CA ASN A 2 -2.08 -15.66 12.85
C ASN A 2 -1.31 -14.87 11.79
N SER A 3 0.01 -15.08 11.70
CA SER A 3 0.89 -14.25 10.84
C SER A 3 0.61 -14.38 9.33
N LYS A 4 -0.22 -15.35 8.96
CA LYS A 4 -0.73 -15.59 7.60
C LYS A 4 -1.67 -14.49 7.11
N PHE A 5 -2.44 -13.87 8.00
CA PHE A 5 -3.39 -12.82 7.63
C PHE A 5 -2.77 -11.44 7.58
N THR A 6 -1.59 -11.24 8.20
CA THR A 6 -0.91 -9.95 8.24
C THR A 6 -0.73 -9.27 6.86
N PRO A 7 -0.21 -9.95 5.81
CA PRO A 7 -0.09 -9.32 4.49
C PRO A 7 -1.45 -8.99 3.86
N LEU A 8 -2.48 -9.79 4.10
CA LEU A 8 -3.83 -9.53 3.59
C LEU A 8 -4.47 -8.32 4.28
N ILE A 9 -4.40 -8.27 5.61
CA ILE A 9 -4.91 -7.15 6.41
C ILE A 9 -4.19 -5.86 6.03
N ALA A 10 -2.86 -5.91 5.85
CA ALA A 10 -2.08 -4.76 5.42
C ALA A 10 -2.50 -4.26 4.03
N SER A 11 -2.69 -5.17 3.05
CA SER A 11 -3.17 -4.80 1.72
C SER A 11 -4.59 -4.22 1.73
N ILE A 12 -5.50 -4.78 2.55
CA ILE A 12 -6.86 -4.25 2.70
C ILE A 12 -6.83 -2.86 3.36
N ALA A 13 -6.04 -2.70 4.42
CA ALA A 13 -5.86 -1.41 5.08
C ALA A 13 -5.30 -0.36 4.13
N LEU A 14 -4.34 -0.72 3.28
CA LEU A 14 -3.78 0.15 2.26
C LEU A 14 -4.83 0.56 1.22
N LEU A 15 -5.63 -0.39 0.71
CA LEU A 15 -6.73 -0.11 -0.23
C LEU A 15 -7.79 0.80 0.40
N ALA A 16 -8.19 0.52 1.64
CA ALA A 16 -9.15 1.32 2.37
C ALA A 16 -8.64 2.74 2.63
N LEU A 17 -7.36 2.89 2.98
CA LEU A 17 -6.71 4.18 3.15
C LEU A 17 -6.70 4.97 1.83
N LEU A 18 -6.29 4.33 0.73
CA LEU A 18 -6.27 4.96 -0.60
C LEU A 18 -7.67 5.41 -1.03
N LEU A 19 -8.67 4.52 -0.94
CA LEU A 19 -10.04 4.85 -1.29
C LEU A 19 -10.61 5.96 -0.39
N GLY A 20 -10.35 5.88 0.92
CA GLY A 20 -10.75 6.90 1.88
C GLY A 20 -10.15 8.27 1.56
N THR A 21 -8.85 8.33 1.25
CA THR A 21 -8.20 9.58 0.84
C THR A 21 -8.68 10.10 -0.51
N PHE A 22 -8.99 9.22 -1.46
CA PHE A 22 -9.55 9.60 -2.75
C PHE A 22 -10.95 10.20 -2.60
N VAL A 23 -11.84 9.55 -1.85
CA VAL A 23 -13.18 10.05 -1.55
C VAL A 23 -13.10 11.36 -0.76
N TYR A 24 -12.20 11.45 0.22
CA TYR A 24 -11.95 12.69 0.96
C TYR A 24 -11.53 13.83 0.01
N ALA A 25 -10.61 13.58 -0.92
CA ALA A 25 -10.18 14.58 -1.89
C ALA A 25 -11.31 15.04 -2.83
N LEU A 26 -12.26 14.16 -3.18
CA LEU A 26 -13.40 14.52 -4.02
C LEU A 26 -14.42 15.43 -3.32
N ILE A 27 -14.61 15.25 -2.01
CA ILE A 27 -15.65 15.95 -1.24
C ILE A 27 -15.08 17.20 -0.55
N SER A 28 -13.78 17.22 -0.29
CA SER A 28 -13.14 18.31 0.45
C SER A 28 -12.93 19.54 -0.42
N LYS A 29 -13.32 20.70 0.10
CA LYS A 29 -12.96 22.00 -0.49
C LYS A 29 -11.53 22.37 -0.08
N PRO A 30 -10.78 23.11 -0.92
CA PRO A 30 -9.47 23.62 -0.53
C PRO A 30 -9.60 24.45 0.75
N SER A 31 -8.92 24.02 1.81
CA SER A 31 -8.90 24.73 3.11
C SER A 31 -7.45 24.91 3.55
N THR A 32 -7.14 26.09 4.08
CA THR A 32 -5.81 26.45 4.59
C THR A 32 -5.62 26.10 6.07
N SER A 33 -6.44 25.22 6.63
CA SER A 33 -6.27 24.72 8.00
C SER A 33 -4.91 24.03 8.18
N ILE A 34 -4.23 24.35 9.29
CA ILE A 34 -2.97 23.71 9.71
C ILE A 34 -3.10 22.18 9.76
N THR A 35 -4.27 21.66 10.17
CA THR A 35 -4.52 20.21 10.24
C THR A 35 -4.53 19.58 8.84
N LEU A 36 -4.94 20.31 7.80
CA LEU A 36 -4.89 19.84 6.41
C LEU A 36 -3.47 19.86 5.82
N GLN A 37 -2.58 20.74 6.30
CA GLN A 37 -1.19 20.80 5.82
C GLN A 37 -0.38 19.55 6.19
N TRP A 38 -0.68 18.93 7.34
CA TRP A 38 0.00 17.70 7.78
C TRP A 38 -0.59 16.43 7.18
N PHE A 39 -1.80 16.50 6.59
CA PHE A 39 -2.50 15.34 6.06
C PHE A 39 -1.69 14.54 5.03
N PRO A 40 -1.02 15.17 4.03
CA PRO A 40 -0.17 14.43 3.10
C PRO A 40 0.98 13.70 3.80
N ALA A 41 1.66 14.35 4.76
CA ALA A 41 2.76 13.75 5.51
C ALA A 41 2.31 12.54 6.34
N ILE A 42 1.17 12.65 7.04
CA ILE A 42 0.58 11.55 7.80
C ILE A 42 0.20 10.39 6.87
N PHE A 43 -0.40 10.70 5.71
CA PHE A 43 -0.72 9.70 4.69
C PHE A 43 0.53 8.98 4.19
N TYR A 44 1.61 9.72 3.86
CA TYR A 44 2.88 9.13 3.42
C TYR A 44 3.46 8.16 4.45
N VAL A 45 3.52 8.59 5.71
CA VAL A 45 4.02 7.75 6.80
C VAL A 45 3.15 6.50 6.99
N ALA A 46 1.83 6.65 6.93
CA ALA A 46 0.90 5.52 7.05
C ALA A 46 1.11 4.48 5.93
N VAL A 47 1.19 4.92 4.67
CA VAL A 47 1.41 4.00 3.54
C VAL A 47 2.77 3.30 3.66
N LEU A 48 3.83 4.04 4.00
CA LEU A 48 5.16 3.46 4.19
C LEU A 48 5.18 2.41 5.30
N LEU A 49 4.55 2.69 6.45
CA LEU A 49 4.46 1.76 7.57
C LEU A 49 3.69 0.50 7.19
N ILE A 50 2.52 0.65 6.56
CA ILE A 50 1.69 -0.48 6.13
C ILE A 50 2.46 -1.35 5.12
N ALA A 51 3.09 -0.73 4.13
CA ALA A 51 3.89 -1.45 3.12
C ALA A 51 5.10 -2.17 3.75
N ALA A 52 5.84 -1.50 4.64
CA ALA A 52 6.99 -2.09 5.33
C ALA A 52 6.59 -3.28 6.22
N LEU A 53 5.50 -3.16 6.97
CA LEU A 53 4.94 -4.25 7.78
C LEU A 53 4.51 -5.43 6.92
N SER A 54 3.87 -5.16 5.77
CA SER A 54 3.47 -6.22 4.83
C SER A 54 4.68 -6.96 4.26
N ILE A 55 5.71 -6.23 3.82
CA ILE A 55 6.96 -6.83 3.31
C ILE A 55 7.66 -7.65 4.41
N ALA A 56 7.73 -7.14 5.64
CA ALA A 56 8.33 -7.84 6.77
C ALA A 56 7.57 -9.15 7.09
N ALA A 57 6.24 -9.14 7.04
CA ALA A 57 5.42 -10.33 7.22
C ALA A 57 5.70 -11.38 6.13
N MET A 58 5.91 -10.95 4.89
CA MET A 58 6.19 -11.84 3.76
C MET A 58 7.56 -12.53 3.84
N ARG A 59 8.53 -11.95 4.56
CA ARG A 59 9.83 -12.62 4.80
C ARG A 59 9.64 -13.94 5.54
N ARG A 60 8.64 -14.06 6.41
CA ARG A 60 8.34 -15.29 7.16
C ARG A 60 7.69 -16.37 6.28
N HIS A 61 6.94 -15.97 5.25
CA HIS A 61 6.25 -16.87 4.32
C HIS A 61 7.10 -17.29 3.10
N ARG A 62 8.30 -16.72 2.96
CA ARG A 62 9.19 -16.90 1.80
C ARG A 62 9.67 -18.34 1.58
N GLN A 63 9.59 -19.20 2.61
CA GLN A 63 9.97 -20.61 2.50
C GLN A 63 8.88 -21.47 1.84
N HIS A 64 7.61 -21.10 1.96
CA HIS A 64 6.49 -21.94 1.51
C HIS A 64 5.89 -21.52 0.17
N SER A 65 5.99 -20.23 -0.18
CA SER A 65 5.33 -19.66 -1.36
C SER A 65 6.19 -18.58 -2.03
N ARG A 66 7.43 -18.93 -2.40
CA ARG A 66 8.41 -18.03 -3.04
C ARG A 66 7.84 -17.11 -4.13
N PRO A 67 7.10 -17.59 -5.15
CA PRO A 67 6.63 -16.72 -6.22
C PRO A 67 5.61 -15.70 -5.72
N VAL A 68 4.68 -16.11 -4.83
CA VAL A 68 3.69 -15.22 -4.22
C VAL A 68 4.36 -14.16 -3.35
N ALA A 69 5.37 -14.56 -2.57
CA ALA A 69 6.18 -13.66 -1.75
C ALA A 69 6.91 -12.60 -2.57
N ILE A 70 7.46 -12.99 -3.72
CA ILE A 70 8.14 -12.07 -4.64
C ILE A 70 7.16 -11.09 -5.26
N ILE A 71 6.05 -11.57 -5.83
CA ILE A 71 5.03 -10.73 -6.48
C ILE A 71 4.52 -9.68 -5.51
N HIS A 72 4.10 -10.10 -4.31
CA HIS A 72 3.59 -9.19 -3.30
C HIS A 72 4.63 -8.14 -2.87
N THR A 73 5.90 -8.55 -2.69
CA THR A 73 6.97 -7.63 -2.31
C THR A 73 7.22 -6.59 -3.40
N ILE A 74 7.28 -7.02 -4.67
CA ILE A 74 7.43 -6.11 -5.82
C ILE A 74 6.24 -5.15 -5.86
N SER A 75 5.02 -5.64 -5.69
CA SER A 75 3.82 -4.80 -5.66
C SER A 75 3.86 -3.75 -4.55
N MET A 76 4.29 -4.11 -3.34
CA MET A 76 4.44 -3.15 -2.23
C MET A 76 5.57 -2.14 -2.48
N LEU A 77 6.69 -2.56 -3.09
CA LEU A 77 7.75 -1.63 -3.50
C LEU A 77 7.27 -0.65 -4.57
N SER A 78 6.47 -1.12 -5.53
CA SER A 78 5.81 -0.27 -6.51
C SER A 78 4.90 0.76 -5.83
N VAL A 79 4.11 0.37 -4.83
CA VAL A 79 3.32 1.33 -4.03
C VAL A 79 4.22 2.39 -3.39
N ILE A 80 5.30 1.98 -2.74
CA ILE A 80 6.24 2.91 -2.09
C ILE A 80 6.83 3.90 -3.11
N LEU A 81 7.27 3.42 -4.27
CA LEU A 81 7.82 4.26 -5.34
C LEU A 81 6.77 5.23 -5.89
N GLY A 82 5.56 4.75 -6.15
CA GLY A 82 4.46 5.57 -6.63
C GLY A 82 4.09 6.65 -5.62
N VAL A 83 4.00 6.30 -4.34
CA VAL A 83 3.75 7.26 -3.25
C VAL A 83 4.88 8.29 -3.12
N THR A 84 6.14 7.85 -3.19
CA THR A 84 7.31 8.74 -3.13
C THR A 84 7.33 9.74 -4.28
N SER A 85 6.84 9.37 -5.46
CA SER A 85 6.77 10.28 -6.61
C SER A 85 5.90 11.50 -6.33
N PHE A 86 4.80 11.34 -5.59
CA PHE A 86 3.94 12.46 -5.19
C PHE A 86 4.58 13.37 -4.14
N TYR A 87 5.50 12.84 -3.33
CA TYR A 87 6.23 13.63 -2.34
C TYR A 87 7.32 14.49 -3.01
N ILE A 88 8.01 13.93 -4.00
CA ILE A 88 9.09 14.63 -4.71
C ILE A 88 8.52 15.68 -5.69
N PHE A 89 7.47 15.31 -6.41
CA PHE A 89 6.86 16.16 -7.43
C PHE A 89 5.52 16.72 -6.93
N ASN A 90 5.56 17.86 -6.24
CA ASN A 90 4.35 18.49 -5.69
C ASN A 90 3.40 19.06 -6.76
N ALA A 91 3.91 19.36 -7.95
CA ALA A 91 3.08 19.77 -9.09
C ALA A 91 2.54 18.52 -9.82
N PRO A 92 1.33 18.58 -10.42
CA PRO A 92 0.81 17.48 -11.23
C PRO A 92 1.67 17.33 -12.50
N THR A 93 2.61 16.39 -12.46
CA THR A 93 3.43 16.02 -13.62
C THR A 93 3.00 14.68 -14.18
N THR A 94 3.44 14.34 -15.39
CA THR A 94 3.28 13.00 -15.96
C THR A 94 3.80 11.90 -15.02
N ILE A 95 4.85 12.19 -14.24
CA ILE A 95 5.40 11.26 -13.24
C ILE A 95 4.36 10.98 -12.13
N ASN A 96 3.58 11.96 -11.70
CA ASN A 96 2.52 11.77 -10.72
C ASN A 96 1.38 10.88 -11.25
N ILE A 97 1.07 10.94 -12.54
CA ILE A 97 0.05 10.07 -13.17
C ILE A 97 0.54 8.62 -13.14
N PHE A 98 1.78 8.37 -13.56
CA PHE A 98 2.38 7.03 -13.45
C PHE A 98 2.51 6.59 -11.99
N GLY A 99 2.82 7.52 -11.09
CA GLY A 99 2.83 7.30 -9.65
C GLY A 99 1.49 6.79 -9.14
N PHE A 100 0.39 7.44 -9.54
CA PHE A 100 -0.97 7.04 -9.20
C PHE A 100 -1.29 5.62 -9.67
N LEU A 101 -1.02 5.34 -10.95
CA LEU A 101 -1.24 4.02 -11.53
C LEU A 101 -0.41 2.95 -10.82
N THR A 102 0.82 3.28 -10.44
CA THR A 102 1.72 2.37 -9.72
C THR A 102 1.19 2.09 -8.31
N VAL A 103 0.67 3.10 -7.59
CA VAL A 103 0.05 2.93 -6.28
C VAL A 103 -1.22 2.09 -6.37
N ALA A 104 -2.12 2.41 -7.30
CA ALA A 104 -3.38 1.69 -7.46
C ALA A 104 -3.15 0.23 -7.89
N GLY A 105 -2.37 0.03 -8.96
CA GLY A 105 -2.05 -1.31 -9.47
C GLY A 105 -1.25 -2.13 -8.46
N GLY A 106 -0.24 -1.53 -7.83
CA GLY A 106 0.55 -2.18 -6.79
C GLY A 106 -0.31 -2.63 -5.60
N SER A 107 -1.24 -1.80 -5.14
CA SER A 107 -2.13 -2.14 -4.03
C SER A 107 -3.09 -3.28 -4.37
N ILE A 108 -3.65 -3.29 -5.59
CA ILE A 108 -4.54 -4.37 -6.06
C ILE A 108 -3.77 -5.69 -6.14
N ILE A 109 -2.60 -5.70 -6.78
CA ILE A 109 -1.80 -6.92 -6.95
C ILE A 109 -1.29 -7.42 -5.59
N ALA A 110 -0.90 -6.52 -4.68
CA ALA A 110 -0.53 -6.87 -3.31
C ALA A 110 -1.70 -7.50 -2.53
N CYS A 111 -2.93 -7.05 -2.75
CA CYS A 111 -4.12 -7.66 -2.17
C CYS A 111 -4.38 -9.06 -2.73
N LEU A 112 -4.42 -9.18 -4.06
CA LEU A 112 -4.66 -10.45 -4.75
C LEU A 112 -3.62 -11.52 -4.40
N SER A 113 -2.35 -11.14 -4.35
CA SER A 113 -1.25 -12.05 -3.97
C SER A 113 -1.30 -12.47 -2.50
N ALA A 114 -1.95 -11.72 -1.62
CA ALA A 114 -2.08 -12.09 -0.21
C ALA A 114 -3.20 -13.11 0.05
N ILE A 115 -4.18 -13.25 -0.86
CA ILE A 115 -5.33 -14.16 -0.69
C ILE A 115 -4.88 -15.63 -0.60
N PRO A 116 -4.03 -16.17 -1.50
CA PRO A 116 -3.60 -17.57 -1.42
C PRO A 116 -2.86 -17.90 -0.11
N LEU A 117 -2.14 -16.93 0.47
CA LEU A 117 -1.41 -17.10 1.73
C LEU A 117 -2.34 -17.16 2.94
N ALA A 118 -3.42 -16.39 2.91
CA ALA A 118 -4.43 -16.38 3.96
C ALA A 118 -5.30 -17.65 3.95
N VAL A 119 -5.54 -18.22 2.76
CA VAL A 119 -6.39 -19.41 2.57
C VAL A 119 -5.59 -20.73 2.64
N SER A 120 -4.26 -20.68 2.52
CA SER A 120 -3.44 -21.89 2.56
C SER A 120 -3.45 -22.54 3.96
N PRO A 121 -3.68 -23.87 4.06
CA PRO A 121 -3.69 -24.59 5.34
C PRO A 121 -2.35 -24.47 6.09
N GLU A 122 -2.37 -24.52 7.42
CA GLU A 122 -1.12 -24.55 8.21
C GLU A 122 -0.33 -25.82 7.89
N PRO A 123 0.98 -25.71 7.58
CA PRO A 123 1.82 -26.89 7.58
C PRO A 123 1.78 -27.47 8.99
N GLN A 124 1.35 -28.73 9.08
CA GLN A 124 1.33 -29.52 10.31
C GLN A 124 2.76 -29.76 10.83
#